data_AF-A0A1T3CV31-F1
#
_entry.id   AF-A0A1T3CV31-F1
#
_cell.length_a   1.000
_cell.length_b   1.000
_cell.length_c   1.000
_cell.angle_alpha   90.00
_cell.angle_beta   90.00
_cell.angle_gamma   90.00
#
_symmetry.space_group_name_H-M   'P 1'
#
loop_
_entity.id
_entity.type
_entity.pdbx_description
1 polymer ?
#
loop_
_entity_poly.entity_id
_entity_poly.type
_entity_poly.pdbx_seq_one_letter_code
_entity_poly.pdbx_strand_id
1 'polypeptide(L)'
;MPPLPDEPEPLPTPPRSPLPWAGKYEASLQCMPPEIIIRIMGFTDSRFELINLALSSPYLFAVMKMHEVQILKAMARNLLGPSNLDICLLTMGVLKVAQSGEKVWQCLYALSQRPTVDTIRDLKTLRNMVDLTAYINTMVTIYTYPQQPDPFWRHALRKYANRWPNGCVPDGNVSIDPSTRKELHLVAARLWNVRDAAFGNHHSAPPRINHSKELMTLYQREMFCAELKLRCDLVSEAGYDIPEWMHEEMPGDGVQSFLELL
;
A
#
# COMPACT_ATOMS: atom_id res chain seq x y z
N MET A 1 67.45 16.13 -6.87
CA MET A 1 66.32 15.20 -7.04
C MET A 1 65.47 15.29 -5.79
N PRO A 2 64.15 15.54 -5.89
CA PRO A 2 63.27 15.48 -4.73
C PRO A 2 63.15 14.03 -4.23
N PRO A 3 62.95 13.82 -2.91
CA PRO A 3 62.71 12.47 -2.37
C PRO A 3 61.36 11.93 -2.85
N LEU A 4 61.34 10.64 -3.19
CA LEU A 4 60.12 9.88 -3.48
C LEU A 4 59.21 9.85 -2.24
N PRO A 5 57.88 9.97 -2.40
CA PRO A 5 56.96 9.80 -1.27
C PRO A 5 57.03 8.36 -0.74
N ASP A 6 57.04 8.24 0.59
CA ASP A 6 57.03 6.96 1.31
C ASP A 6 55.89 6.06 0.82
N GLU A 7 56.17 4.77 0.68
CA GLU A 7 55.14 3.77 0.37
C GLU A 7 54.02 3.84 1.41
N PRO A 8 52.73 3.87 0.99
CA PRO A 8 51.64 3.89 1.93
C PRO A 8 51.64 2.60 2.75
N GLU A 9 51.61 2.72 4.09
CA GLU A 9 51.49 1.59 5.00
C GLU A 9 50.32 0.68 4.58
N PRO A 10 50.52 -0.65 4.51
CA PRO A 10 49.44 -1.57 4.20
C PRO A 10 48.36 -1.45 5.29
N LEU A 11 47.14 -1.16 4.85
CA LEU A 11 45.97 -1.10 5.71
C LEU A 11 45.88 -2.37 6.56
N PRO A 12 45.55 -2.28 7.86
CA PRO A 12 45.43 -3.44 8.73
C PRO A 12 44.42 -4.42 8.12
N THR A 13 44.85 -5.66 7.95
CA THR A 13 43.98 -6.74 7.47
C THR A 13 42.76 -6.82 8.38
N PRO A 14 41.53 -6.79 7.84
CA PRO A 14 40.35 -6.95 8.68
C PRO A 14 40.47 -8.26 9.48
N PRO A 15 40.01 -8.27 10.74
CA PRO A 15 40.08 -9.48 11.56
C PRO A 15 39.43 -10.63 10.80
N ARG A 16 40.11 -11.80 10.80
CA ARG A 16 39.58 -13.01 10.17
C ARG A 16 38.16 -13.25 10.67
N SER A 17 37.24 -13.54 9.74
CA SER A 17 35.87 -13.93 10.04
C SER A 17 35.85 -14.93 11.20
N PRO A 18 34.99 -14.74 12.21
CA PRO A 18 34.97 -15.64 13.35
C PRO A 18 34.73 -17.07 12.86
N LEU A 19 35.52 -18.00 13.42
CA LEU A 19 35.47 -19.45 13.19
C LEU A 19 34.02 -19.97 13.17
N PRO A 20 33.70 -21.05 12.43
CA PRO A 20 32.34 -21.60 12.36
C PRO A 20 31.81 -21.85 13.78
N TRP A 21 30.72 -21.18 14.11
CA TRP A 21 30.21 -21.04 15.47
C TRP A 21 29.72 -22.39 16.00
N ALA A 22 30.45 -22.99 16.94
CA ALA A 22 30.02 -24.17 17.68
C ALA A 22 29.32 -23.75 18.99
N GLY A 23 28.06 -23.36 18.89
CA GLY A 23 27.22 -23.05 20.05
C GLY A 23 25.75 -23.13 19.69
N LYS A 24 25.00 -24.01 20.35
CA LYS A 24 23.53 -24.05 20.29
C LYS A 24 22.98 -22.79 20.96
N TYR A 25 22.97 -21.67 20.24
CA TYR A 25 22.20 -20.50 20.64
C TYR A 25 20.75 -20.74 20.21
N GLU A 26 19.91 -21.19 21.15
CA GLU A 26 18.48 -21.00 21.04
C GLU A 26 18.18 -19.52 21.31
N ALA A 27 18.48 -18.65 20.35
CA ALA A 27 18.04 -17.26 20.37
C ALA A 27 16.53 -17.23 20.13
N SER A 28 15.75 -17.54 21.17
CA SER A 28 14.29 -17.46 21.13
C SER A 28 13.85 -15.99 21.16
N LEU A 29 12.85 -15.64 20.35
CA LEU A 29 12.17 -14.32 20.42
C LEU A 29 11.75 -13.97 21.85
N GLN A 30 11.47 -14.98 22.68
CA GLN A 30 11.06 -14.82 24.08
C GLN A 30 12.14 -14.22 24.98
N CYS A 31 13.39 -14.25 24.57
CA CYS A 31 14.52 -13.70 25.32
C CYS A 31 14.86 -12.26 24.90
N MET A 32 14.19 -11.71 23.88
CA MET A 32 14.46 -10.35 23.39
C MET A 32 13.73 -9.30 24.22
N PRO A 33 14.33 -8.12 24.45
CA PRO A 33 13.66 -6.99 25.10
C PRO A 33 12.34 -6.58 24.40
N PRO A 34 11.34 -6.08 25.15
CA PRO A 34 10.05 -5.65 24.59
C PRO A 34 10.20 -4.64 23.45
N GLU A 35 11.18 -3.74 23.51
CA GLU A 35 11.43 -2.72 22.48
C GLU A 35 11.79 -3.34 21.12
N ILE A 36 12.50 -4.48 21.13
CA ILE A 36 12.86 -5.22 19.91
C ILE A 36 11.61 -5.95 19.39
N ILE A 37 10.84 -6.58 20.28
CA ILE A 37 9.60 -7.28 19.91
C ILE A 37 8.58 -6.32 19.32
N ILE A 38 8.42 -5.12 19.90
CA ILE A 38 7.54 -4.07 19.37
C ILE A 38 7.93 -3.72 17.93
N ARG A 39 9.23 -3.62 17.64
CA ARG A 39 9.71 -3.37 16.27
C ARG A 39 9.39 -4.54 15.34
N ILE A 40 9.66 -5.77 15.76
CA ILE A 40 9.37 -6.99 14.97
C ILE A 40 7.88 -7.09 14.65
N MET A 41 7.02 -6.96 15.67
CA MET A 41 5.57 -6.92 15.52
C MET A 41 5.12 -5.75 14.64
N GLY A 42 5.84 -4.64 14.67
CA GLY A 42 5.63 -3.50 13.78
C GLY A 42 5.87 -3.80 12.30
N PHE A 43 6.57 -4.88 11.94
CA PHE A 43 6.85 -5.27 10.55
C PHE A 43 5.87 -6.29 9.97
N THR A 44 4.88 -6.76 10.74
CA THR A 44 3.87 -7.68 10.18
C THR A 44 2.97 -6.96 9.17
N ASP A 45 2.53 -7.67 8.13
CA ASP A 45 1.83 -7.07 6.99
C ASP A 45 0.35 -6.81 7.27
N SER A 46 -0.20 -7.43 8.31
CA SER A 46 -1.60 -7.26 8.72
C SER A 46 -1.79 -7.50 10.21
N ARG A 47 -2.92 -7.02 10.75
CA ARG A 47 -3.32 -7.35 12.12
C ARG A 47 -3.54 -8.84 12.34
N PHE A 48 -3.95 -9.58 11.30
CA PHE A 48 -4.12 -11.02 11.38
C PHE A 48 -2.78 -11.72 11.66
N GLU A 49 -1.72 -11.33 10.94
CA GLU A 49 -0.36 -11.83 11.20
C GLU A 49 0.16 -11.42 12.57
N LEU A 50 -0.09 -10.18 13.00
CA LEU A 50 0.25 -9.73 14.35
C LEU A 50 -0.39 -10.61 15.41
N ILE A 51 -1.69 -10.92 15.28
CA ILE A 51 -2.41 -11.78 16.23
C ILE A 51 -1.82 -13.19 16.22
N ASN A 52 -1.54 -13.76 15.05
CA ASN A 52 -0.93 -15.10 14.95
C ASN A 52 0.45 -15.14 15.59
N LEU A 53 1.28 -14.11 15.36
CA LEU A 53 2.59 -13.96 15.98
C LEU A 53 2.46 -13.85 17.51
N ALA A 54 1.53 -13.03 17.99
CA ALA A 54 1.29 -12.86 19.43
C ALA A 54 0.82 -14.16 20.10
N LEU A 55 -0.05 -14.93 19.44
CA LEU A 55 -0.57 -16.20 19.95
C LEU A 55 0.47 -17.33 19.95
N SER A 56 1.58 -17.18 19.24
CA SER A 56 2.65 -18.19 19.22
C SER A 56 3.40 -18.31 20.56
N SER A 57 3.29 -17.33 21.46
CA SER A 57 3.96 -17.36 22.78
C SER A 57 3.26 -16.47 23.81
N PRO A 58 3.15 -16.89 25.09
CA PRO A 58 2.63 -16.05 26.17
C PRO A 58 3.36 -14.72 26.34
N TYR A 59 4.68 -14.71 26.11
CA TYR A 59 5.49 -13.47 26.20
C TYR A 59 5.10 -12.48 25.10
N LEU A 60 5.00 -12.94 23.86
CA LEU A 60 4.62 -12.11 22.71
C LEU A 60 3.19 -11.58 22.88
N PHE A 61 2.27 -12.41 23.36
CA PHE A 61 0.92 -11.97 23.68
C PHE A 61 0.89 -10.86 24.74
N ALA A 62 1.71 -10.99 25.79
CA ALA A 62 1.82 -9.97 26.84
C ALA A 62 2.38 -8.64 26.30
N VAL A 63 3.44 -8.69 25.49
CA VAL A 63 4.00 -7.50 24.83
C VAL A 63 2.98 -6.84 23.92
N MET A 64 2.28 -7.62 23.08
CA MET A 64 1.22 -7.10 22.21
C MET A 64 0.14 -6.37 23.00
N LYS A 65 -0.35 -6.98 24.09
CA LYS A 65 -1.42 -6.40 24.91
C LYS A 65 -0.97 -5.12 25.63
N MET A 66 0.26 -5.07 26.12
CA MET A 66 0.78 -3.92 26.86
C MET A 66 1.19 -2.75 25.95
N HIS A 67 1.66 -3.04 24.74
CA HIS A 67 2.25 -2.07 23.81
C HIS A 67 1.47 -1.92 22.49
N GLU A 68 0.20 -2.33 22.46
CA GLU A 68 -0.59 -2.42 21.22
C GLU A 68 -0.60 -1.12 20.41
N VAL A 69 -0.76 0.03 21.08
CA VAL A 69 -0.72 1.35 20.43
C VAL A 69 0.61 1.62 19.74
N GLN A 70 1.73 1.26 20.37
CA GLN A 70 3.07 1.49 19.81
C GLN A 70 3.32 0.56 18.62
N ILE A 71 2.88 -0.70 18.73
CA ILE A 71 2.97 -1.70 17.66
C ILE A 71 2.16 -1.24 16.45
N LEU A 72 0.89 -0.85 16.63
CA LEU A 72 0.04 -0.42 15.53
C LEU A 72 0.55 0.85 14.85
N LYS A 73 1.16 1.78 15.61
CA LYS A 73 1.85 2.95 15.02
C LYS A 73 3.07 2.54 14.20
N ALA A 74 3.85 1.56 14.66
CA ALA A 74 4.96 1.02 13.90
C ALA A 74 4.49 0.33 12.61
N MET A 75 3.44 -0.49 12.70
CA MET A 75 2.79 -1.10 11.53
C MET A 75 2.32 -0.05 10.53
N ALA A 76 1.58 0.96 10.98
CA ALA A 76 1.08 2.02 10.10
C ALA A 76 2.23 2.73 9.34
N ARG A 77 3.36 2.99 10.01
CA ARG A 77 4.55 3.59 9.38
C ARG A 77 5.27 2.68 8.39
N ASN A 78 5.24 1.37 8.62
CA ASN A 78 5.89 0.40 7.76
C ASN A 78 5.03 0.04 6.53
N LEU A 79 3.70 0.02 6.71
CA LEU A 79 2.74 -0.33 5.66
C LEU A 79 2.43 0.85 4.73
N LEU A 80 2.40 2.08 5.25
CA LEU A 80 2.15 3.28 4.45
C LEU A 80 3.45 3.83 3.87
N GLY A 81 3.41 4.19 2.59
CA GLY A 81 4.37 5.13 2.05
C GLY A 81 4.32 6.45 2.83
N PRO A 82 5.46 7.07 3.21
CA PRO A 82 5.47 8.29 4.01
C PRO A 82 4.64 9.44 3.42
N SER A 83 4.54 9.51 2.09
CA SER A 83 3.75 10.50 1.35
C SER A 83 2.25 10.21 1.30
N ASN A 84 1.78 9.08 1.84
CA ASN A 84 0.38 8.65 1.78
C ASN A 84 -0.30 8.68 3.16
N LEU A 85 0.39 9.22 4.17
CA LEU A 85 -0.15 9.31 5.52
C LEU A 85 -1.31 10.31 5.59
N ASP A 86 -1.17 11.45 4.92
CA ASP A 86 -2.20 12.47 4.76
C ASP A 86 -3.50 11.84 4.22
N ILE A 87 -3.43 11.18 3.07
CA ILE A 87 -4.60 10.64 2.41
C ILE A 87 -5.22 9.51 3.23
N CYS A 88 -4.40 8.65 3.86
CA CYS A 88 -4.91 7.64 4.78
C CYS A 88 -5.71 8.26 5.94
N LEU A 89 -5.21 9.34 6.55
CA LEU A 89 -5.90 10.04 7.63
C LEU A 89 -7.20 10.70 7.16
N LEU A 90 -7.19 11.31 5.97
CA LEU A 90 -8.39 11.86 5.34
C LEU A 90 -9.44 10.78 5.10
N THR A 91 -9.05 9.67 4.48
CA THR A 91 -9.92 8.51 4.21
C THR A 91 -10.51 7.94 5.50
N MET A 92 -9.70 7.84 6.56
CA MET A 92 -10.15 7.40 7.88
C MET A 92 -11.13 8.37 8.55
N GLY A 93 -10.92 9.66 8.36
CA GLY A 93 -11.65 10.70 9.07
C GLY A 93 -12.90 11.22 8.36
N VAL A 94 -13.01 11.08 7.04
CA VAL A 94 -14.11 11.68 6.25
C VAL A 94 -15.50 11.21 6.70
N LEU A 95 -15.65 9.92 7.04
CA LEU A 95 -16.92 9.38 7.53
C LEU A 95 -17.34 9.94 8.90
N LYS A 96 -16.45 10.63 9.62
CA LYS A 96 -16.81 11.36 10.84
C LYS A 96 -17.62 12.61 10.57
N VAL A 97 -17.57 13.16 9.36
CA VAL A 97 -18.42 14.30 8.97
C VAL A 97 -19.89 13.93 9.11
N ALA A 98 -20.29 12.75 8.63
CA ALA A 98 -21.66 12.25 8.77
C ALA A 98 -22.10 12.03 10.24
N GLN A 99 -21.15 11.86 11.16
CA GLN A 99 -21.41 11.60 12.59
C GLN A 99 -21.31 12.85 13.47
N SER A 100 -20.52 13.84 13.08
CA SER A 100 -20.10 14.95 13.94
C SER A 100 -20.22 16.33 13.26
N GLY A 101 -20.72 16.36 12.03
CA GLY A 101 -21.00 17.56 11.25
C GLY A 101 -19.78 18.16 10.57
N GLU A 102 -20.02 19.26 9.85
CA GLU A 102 -19.05 19.92 8.95
C GLU A 102 -17.80 20.46 9.64
N LYS A 103 -17.83 20.70 10.96
CA LYS A 103 -16.65 21.13 11.72
C LYS A 103 -15.49 20.15 11.61
N VAL A 104 -15.78 18.88 11.31
CA VAL A 104 -14.77 17.84 11.05
C VAL A 104 -13.89 18.22 9.85
N TRP A 105 -14.40 18.93 8.84
CA TRP A 105 -13.60 19.36 7.68
C TRP A 105 -12.40 20.21 8.06
N GLN A 106 -12.54 21.09 9.05
CA GLN A 106 -11.44 21.91 9.55
C GLN A 106 -10.34 21.05 10.20
N CYS A 107 -10.75 20.01 10.94
CA CYS A 107 -9.81 19.06 11.53
C CYS A 107 -9.09 18.24 10.45
N LEU A 108 -9.81 17.79 9.42
CA LEU A 108 -9.24 17.03 8.30
C LEU A 108 -8.25 17.87 7.49
N TYR A 109 -8.58 19.14 7.24
CA TYR A 109 -7.67 20.07 6.59
C TYR A 109 -6.39 20.27 7.42
N ALA A 110 -6.51 20.47 8.74
CA ALA A 110 -5.32 20.60 9.59
C ALA A 110 -4.45 19.32 9.59
N LEU A 111 -5.08 18.15 9.51
CA LEU A 111 -4.37 16.87 9.41
C LEU A 111 -3.65 16.69 8.07
N SER A 112 -4.24 17.14 6.95
CA SER A 112 -3.58 17.05 5.64
C SER A 112 -2.33 17.92 5.55
N GLN A 113 -2.31 19.07 6.24
CA GLN A 113 -1.15 19.95 6.27
C GLN A 113 0.02 19.41 7.09
N ARG A 114 -0.26 18.61 8.13
CA ARG A 114 0.75 18.06 9.05
C ARG A 114 0.41 16.63 9.46
N PRO A 115 0.49 15.66 8.52
CA PRO A 115 0.09 14.30 8.78
C PRO A 115 1.01 13.64 9.80
N THR A 116 0.43 13.06 10.86
CA THR A 116 1.18 12.33 11.87
C THR A 116 0.34 11.24 12.54
N VAL A 117 0.95 10.08 12.77
CA VAL A 117 0.36 8.99 13.58
C VAL A 117 0.61 9.17 15.07
N ASP A 118 1.52 10.07 15.47
CA ASP A 118 1.96 10.19 16.86
C ASP A 118 0.88 10.75 17.78
N THR A 119 0.01 11.60 17.25
CA THR A 119 -1.11 12.19 17.96
C THR A 119 -2.27 11.21 18.18
N ILE A 120 -2.32 10.11 17.42
CA ILE A 120 -3.39 9.12 17.52
C ILE A 120 -3.14 8.24 18.74
N ARG A 121 -4.07 8.26 19.71
CA ARG A 121 -4.03 7.39 20.90
C ARG A 121 -5.16 6.36 20.91
N ASP A 122 -6.20 6.61 20.13
CA ASP A 122 -7.35 5.73 20.06
C ASP A 122 -7.02 4.42 19.36
N LEU A 123 -7.25 3.32 20.07
CA LEU A 123 -6.89 2.00 19.61
C LEU A 123 -7.76 1.56 18.42
N LYS A 124 -9.04 1.95 18.41
CA LYS A 124 -9.97 1.60 17.33
C LYS A 124 -9.56 2.29 16.03
N THR A 125 -9.19 3.56 16.07
CA THR A 125 -8.65 4.30 14.92
C THR A 125 -7.36 3.66 14.40
N LEU A 126 -6.40 3.35 15.27
CA LEU A 126 -5.15 2.72 14.84
C LEU A 126 -5.37 1.34 14.21
N ARG A 127 -6.25 0.53 14.80
CA ARG A 127 -6.64 -0.78 14.26
C ARG A 127 -7.25 -0.64 12.87
N ASN A 128 -8.23 0.23 12.71
CA ASN A 128 -8.89 0.46 11.41
C ASN A 128 -7.92 1.04 10.37
N MET A 129 -6.99 1.89 10.79
CA MET A 129 -5.96 2.46 9.92
C MET A 129 -5.02 1.37 9.37
N VAL A 130 -4.56 0.46 10.24
CA VAL A 130 -3.76 -0.69 9.83
C VAL A 130 -4.54 -1.63 8.92
N ASP A 131 -5.80 -1.94 9.27
CA ASP A 131 -6.65 -2.82 8.45
C ASP A 131 -6.92 -2.23 7.07
N LEU A 132 -7.26 -0.93 7.00
CA LEU A 132 -7.45 -0.23 5.74
C LEU A 132 -6.17 -0.23 4.91
N THR A 133 -5.02 0.06 5.52
CA THR A 133 -3.74 0.08 4.81
C THR A 133 -3.38 -1.31 4.27
N ALA A 134 -3.57 -2.37 5.08
CA ALA A 134 -3.32 -3.74 4.66
C ALA A 134 -4.24 -4.16 3.49
N TYR A 135 -5.51 -3.74 3.53
CA TYR A 135 -6.45 -3.92 2.42
C TYR A 135 -5.96 -3.20 1.17
N ILE A 136 -5.61 -1.91 1.27
CA ILE A 136 -5.08 -1.14 0.14
C ILE A 136 -3.81 -1.78 -0.42
N ASN A 137 -2.88 -2.23 0.41
CA ASN A 137 -1.66 -2.93 -0.03
C ASN A 137 -1.95 -4.24 -0.75
N THR A 138 -2.99 -4.95 -0.33
CA THR A 138 -3.49 -6.13 -1.03
C THR A 138 -4.01 -5.75 -2.42
N MET A 139 -4.82 -4.69 -2.51
CA MET A 139 -5.38 -4.18 -3.78
C MET A 139 -4.28 -3.71 -4.73
N VAL A 140 -3.27 -3.00 -4.22
CA VAL A 140 -2.08 -2.62 -4.98
C VAL A 140 -1.38 -3.86 -5.51
N THR A 141 -1.15 -4.87 -4.66
CA THR A 141 -0.49 -6.12 -5.07
C THR A 141 -1.26 -6.84 -6.17
N ILE A 142 -2.60 -6.91 -6.08
CA ILE A 142 -3.44 -7.53 -7.12
C ILE A 142 -3.36 -6.72 -8.42
N TYR A 143 -3.40 -5.39 -8.31
CA TYR A 143 -3.31 -4.46 -9.44
C TYR A 143 -1.96 -4.58 -10.16
N THR A 144 -0.86 -4.68 -9.42
CA THR A 144 0.50 -4.71 -9.97
C THR A 144 1.00 -6.10 -10.33
N TYR A 145 0.57 -7.14 -9.60
CA TYR A 145 1.13 -8.48 -9.67
C TYR A 145 0.05 -9.58 -9.59
N PRO A 146 -0.85 -9.68 -10.58
CA PRO A 146 -1.85 -10.74 -10.59
C PRO A 146 -1.18 -12.13 -10.61
N GLN A 147 -1.44 -12.96 -9.60
CA GLN A 147 -0.89 -14.32 -9.44
C GLN A 147 -1.25 -15.26 -10.60
N GLN A 148 -2.36 -14.99 -11.28
CA GLN A 148 -2.75 -15.62 -12.53
C GLN A 148 -3.20 -14.50 -13.48
N PRO A 149 -2.26 -13.83 -14.18
CA PRO A 149 -2.57 -12.67 -15.01
C PRO A 149 -3.61 -13.02 -16.08
N ASP A 150 -3.47 -14.21 -16.68
CA ASP A 150 -4.29 -14.65 -17.79
C ASP A 150 -5.79 -14.85 -17.41
N PRO A 151 -6.15 -15.64 -16.39
CA PRO A 151 -7.54 -15.77 -15.94
C PRO A 151 -8.11 -14.48 -15.35
N PHE A 152 -7.32 -13.71 -14.57
CA PHE A 152 -7.76 -12.46 -13.97
C PHE A 152 -8.11 -11.42 -15.05
N TRP A 153 -7.18 -11.13 -15.96
CA TRP A 153 -7.42 -10.16 -17.03
C TRP A 153 -8.46 -10.66 -18.03
N ARG A 154 -8.55 -11.97 -18.32
CA ARG A 154 -9.66 -12.52 -19.12
C ARG A 154 -11.01 -12.34 -18.43
N HIS A 155 -11.09 -12.52 -17.12
CA HIS A 155 -12.33 -12.34 -16.37
C HIS A 155 -12.71 -10.85 -16.29
N ALA A 156 -11.74 -9.97 -16.06
CA ALA A 156 -11.93 -8.52 -16.07
C ALA A 156 -12.38 -8.02 -17.46
N LEU A 157 -11.69 -8.44 -18.52
CA LEU A 157 -12.07 -8.14 -19.91
C LEU A 157 -13.44 -8.74 -20.27
N ARG A 158 -13.79 -9.94 -19.77
CA ARG A 158 -15.13 -10.52 -19.97
C ARG A 158 -16.22 -9.78 -19.19
N LYS A 159 -15.97 -9.33 -17.96
CA LYS A 159 -16.95 -8.56 -17.17
C LYS A 159 -17.16 -7.18 -17.77
N TYR A 160 -16.09 -6.54 -18.27
CA TYR A 160 -16.16 -5.35 -19.11
C TYR A 160 -16.98 -5.62 -20.40
N ALA A 161 -16.66 -6.70 -21.13
CA ALA A 161 -17.37 -7.10 -22.34
C ALA A 161 -18.84 -7.51 -22.08
N ASN A 162 -19.19 -8.03 -20.90
CA ASN A 162 -20.56 -8.36 -20.54
C ASN A 162 -21.38 -7.11 -20.16
N ARG A 163 -20.72 -6.11 -19.53
CA ARG A 163 -21.31 -4.79 -19.28
C ARG A 163 -21.51 -4.01 -20.58
N TRP A 164 -20.72 -4.34 -21.61
CA TRP A 164 -20.81 -3.83 -22.98
C TRP A 164 -21.04 -4.97 -23.99
N PRO A 165 -22.22 -5.64 -23.95
CA PRO A 165 -22.45 -7.02 -24.40
C PRO A 165 -22.13 -7.36 -25.87
N ASN A 166 -21.84 -6.38 -26.72
CA ASN A 166 -21.40 -6.61 -28.10
C ASN A 166 -19.89 -6.40 -28.33
N GLY A 167 -19.12 -5.99 -27.30
CA GLY A 167 -17.67 -5.83 -27.31
C GLY A 167 -17.02 -4.95 -28.39
N CYS A 168 -17.72 -4.42 -29.39
CA CYS A 168 -17.04 -3.82 -30.54
C CYS A 168 -16.39 -2.46 -30.22
N VAL A 169 -15.07 -2.47 -30.03
CA VAL A 169 -14.25 -1.55 -30.83
C VAL A 169 -14.47 -2.02 -32.29
N PRO A 170 -15.10 -1.22 -33.15
CA PRO A 170 -15.68 -1.73 -34.39
C PRO A 170 -14.60 -2.17 -35.38
N ASP A 171 -14.66 -3.43 -35.82
CA ASP A 171 -14.13 -3.83 -37.13
C ASP A 171 -15.26 -3.64 -38.15
N GLY A 172 -15.10 -2.63 -39.02
CA GLY A 172 -16.12 -2.21 -39.97
C GLY A 172 -16.67 -0.81 -39.66
N ASN A 173 -16.67 0.06 -40.67
CA ASN A 173 -16.86 1.51 -40.61
C ASN A 173 -18.05 1.97 -39.73
N VAL A 174 -17.79 2.22 -38.45
CA VAL A 174 -18.58 3.14 -37.61
C VAL A 174 -17.63 4.19 -37.01
N SER A 175 -17.95 5.45 -37.29
CA SER A 175 -17.19 6.62 -36.86
C SER A 175 -17.36 6.82 -35.35
N ILE A 176 -16.35 6.41 -34.60
CA ILE A 176 -16.09 6.90 -33.24
C ILE A 176 -15.30 8.18 -33.41
N ASP A 177 -15.61 9.21 -32.62
CA ASP A 177 -14.83 10.42 -32.65
C ASP A 177 -13.36 10.10 -32.25
N PRO A 178 -12.37 10.76 -32.86
CA PRO A 178 -10.96 10.40 -32.69
C PRO A 178 -10.42 10.53 -31.26
N SER A 179 -10.99 11.35 -30.37
CA SER A 179 -10.49 11.53 -29.00
C SER A 179 -10.87 10.36 -28.12
N THR A 180 -12.14 9.95 -28.15
CA THR A 180 -12.63 8.81 -27.36
C THR A 180 -11.94 7.50 -27.76
N ARG A 181 -11.65 7.34 -29.06
CA ARG A 181 -10.90 6.18 -29.56
C ARG A 181 -9.44 6.15 -29.05
N LYS A 182 -8.79 7.31 -28.93
CA LYS A 182 -7.41 7.39 -28.38
C LYS A 182 -7.37 7.05 -26.89
N GLU A 183 -8.32 7.53 -26.11
CA GLU A 183 -8.39 7.24 -24.67
C GLU A 183 -8.63 5.76 -24.40
N LEU A 184 -9.56 5.14 -25.11
CA LEU A 184 -9.84 3.70 -24.98
C LEU A 184 -8.65 2.84 -25.44
N HIS A 185 -7.95 3.23 -26.51
CA HIS A 185 -6.70 2.56 -26.91
C HIS A 185 -5.58 2.76 -25.88
N LEU A 186 -5.51 3.91 -25.22
CA LEU A 186 -4.54 4.16 -24.15
C LEU A 186 -4.83 3.30 -22.92
N VAL A 187 -6.09 3.16 -22.52
CA VAL A 187 -6.49 2.29 -21.40
C VAL A 187 -6.23 0.82 -21.75
N ALA A 188 -6.63 0.38 -22.95
CA ALA A 188 -6.36 -0.97 -23.41
C ALA A 188 -4.86 -1.26 -23.54
N ALA A 189 -4.06 -0.31 -24.06
CA ALA A 189 -2.60 -0.43 -24.16
C ALA A 189 -1.92 -0.40 -22.78
N ARG A 190 -2.43 0.39 -21.82
CA ARG A 190 -1.94 0.39 -20.42
C ARG A 190 -2.21 -0.96 -19.76
N LEU A 191 -3.42 -1.50 -19.91
CA LEU A 191 -3.77 -2.83 -19.42
C LEU A 191 -2.97 -3.93 -20.11
N TRP A 192 -2.66 -3.77 -21.40
CA TRP A 192 -1.83 -4.68 -22.18
C TRP A 192 -0.34 -4.60 -21.80
N ASN A 193 0.17 -3.42 -21.47
CA ASN A 193 1.54 -3.24 -20.97
C ASN A 193 1.71 -3.80 -19.55
N VAL A 194 0.69 -3.65 -18.68
CA VAL A 194 0.63 -4.30 -17.35
C VAL A 194 0.58 -5.82 -17.50
N ARG A 195 -0.21 -6.30 -18.45
CA ARG A 195 -0.25 -7.71 -18.84
C ARG A 195 1.13 -8.19 -19.30
N ASP A 196 1.76 -7.55 -20.29
CA ASP A 196 3.03 -8.00 -20.88
C ASP A 196 4.22 -7.89 -19.91
N ALA A 197 4.20 -6.93 -18.97
CA ALA A 197 5.16 -6.87 -17.86
C ALA A 197 5.08 -8.09 -16.91
N ALA A 198 3.92 -8.74 -16.82
CA ALA A 198 3.68 -9.91 -15.96
C ALA A 198 4.12 -11.25 -16.62
N PHE A 199 4.43 -11.30 -17.92
CA PHE A 199 4.66 -12.55 -18.66
C PHE A 199 6.09 -13.13 -18.60
N GLY A 200 6.90 -12.74 -17.62
CA GLY A 200 8.25 -13.27 -17.43
C GLY A 200 8.36 -14.47 -16.48
N ASN A 201 7.89 -15.66 -16.89
CA ASN A 201 8.13 -17.03 -16.37
C ASN A 201 7.70 -17.45 -14.93
N HIS A 202 7.13 -18.66 -14.91
CA HIS A 202 6.83 -19.60 -13.80
C HIS A 202 5.73 -19.18 -12.79
N HIS A 203 4.69 -20.02 -12.69
CA HIS A 203 3.50 -19.94 -11.81
C HIS A 203 3.78 -19.85 -10.29
N SER A 204 5.04 -19.78 -9.89
CA SER A 204 5.47 -19.77 -8.49
C SER A 204 6.65 -18.81 -8.26
N ALA A 205 7.08 -18.11 -9.31
CA ALA A 205 8.16 -17.13 -9.20
C ALA A 205 7.55 -15.75 -8.91
N PRO A 206 8.14 -14.97 -7.99
CA PRO A 206 7.80 -13.56 -7.88
C PRO A 206 8.01 -12.87 -9.23
N PRO A 207 7.22 -11.83 -9.56
CA PRO A 207 7.31 -11.14 -10.83
C PRO A 207 8.76 -10.70 -11.11
N ARG A 208 9.26 -10.99 -12.31
CA ARG A 208 10.66 -10.70 -12.68
C ARG A 208 11.04 -9.23 -12.61
N ILE A 209 10.03 -8.35 -12.65
CA ILE A 209 10.19 -6.90 -12.57
C ILE A 209 9.46 -6.45 -11.32
N ASN A 210 10.21 -6.22 -10.25
CA ASN A 210 9.69 -5.49 -9.11
C ASN A 210 9.60 -4.02 -9.51
N HIS A 211 8.40 -3.44 -9.43
CA HIS A 211 8.23 -2.00 -9.49
C HIS A 211 9.06 -1.33 -8.40
N SER A 212 9.55 -0.12 -8.69
CA SER A 212 10.29 0.65 -7.71
C SER A 212 9.40 0.98 -6.50
N LYS A 213 10.01 1.21 -5.34
CA LYS A 213 9.28 1.56 -4.11
C LYS A 213 8.46 2.84 -4.31
N GLU A 214 8.98 3.79 -5.08
CA GLU A 214 8.31 5.03 -5.44
C GLU A 214 7.06 4.76 -6.25
N LEU A 215 7.13 3.86 -7.24
CA LEU A 215 5.98 3.51 -8.07
C LEU A 215 4.90 2.76 -7.27
N MET A 216 5.29 1.85 -6.39
CA MET A 216 4.35 1.18 -5.48
C MET A 216 3.66 2.18 -4.54
N THR A 217 4.38 3.21 -4.09
CA THR A 217 3.83 4.30 -3.27
C THR A 217 2.81 5.13 -4.04
N LEU A 218 3.03 5.37 -5.34
CA LEU A 218 2.05 6.06 -6.20
C LEU A 218 0.78 5.24 -6.39
N TYR A 219 0.89 3.95 -6.69
CA TYR A 219 -0.30 3.07 -6.79
C TYR A 219 -1.07 2.98 -5.48
N GLN A 220 -0.36 2.96 -4.35
CA GLN A 220 -0.98 3.03 -3.03
C GLN A 220 -1.77 4.34 -2.86
N ARG A 221 -1.22 5.49 -3.30
CA ARG A 221 -1.94 6.78 -3.25
C ARG A 221 -3.21 6.74 -4.10
N GLU A 222 -3.13 6.26 -5.33
CA GLU A 222 -4.30 6.19 -6.23
C GLU A 222 -5.41 5.30 -5.66
N MET A 223 -5.07 4.17 -5.03
CA MET A 223 -6.04 3.32 -4.34
C MET A 223 -6.66 4.02 -3.13
N PHE A 224 -5.88 4.81 -2.37
CA PHE A 224 -6.41 5.65 -1.31
C PHE A 224 -7.32 6.76 -1.84
N CYS A 225 -7.00 7.39 -2.97
CA CYS A 225 -7.86 8.39 -3.61
C CYS A 225 -9.21 7.78 -4.01
N ALA A 226 -9.21 6.56 -4.54
CA ALA A 226 -10.45 5.87 -4.91
C ALA A 226 -11.32 5.57 -3.68
N GLU A 227 -10.72 5.06 -2.61
CA GLU A 227 -11.42 4.81 -1.34
C GLU A 227 -11.91 6.13 -0.71
N LEU A 228 -11.10 7.19 -0.77
CA LEU A 228 -11.47 8.52 -0.28
C LEU A 228 -12.69 9.04 -1.02
N LYS A 229 -12.69 8.96 -2.36
CA LYS A 229 -13.81 9.36 -3.21
C LYS A 229 -15.07 8.60 -2.84
N LEU A 230 -15.01 7.27 -2.74
CA LEU A 230 -16.15 6.44 -2.32
C LEU A 230 -16.74 6.92 -0.98
N ARG A 231 -15.88 7.24 0.00
CA ARG A 231 -16.35 7.73 1.30
C ARG A 231 -16.87 9.17 1.25
N CYS A 232 -16.32 10.03 0.40
CA CYS A 232 -16.87 11.35 0.14
C CYS A 232 -18.26 11.25 -0.48
N ASP A 233 -18.46 10.34 -1.44
CA ASP A 233 -19.78 10.10 -2.05
C ASP A 233 -20.81 9.71 -0.98
N LEU A 234 -20.45 8.82 -0.04
CA LEU A 234 -21.32 8.47 1.10
C LEU A 234 -21.64 9.66 2.03
N VAL A 235 -20.68 10.57 2.23
CA VAL A 235 -20.90 11.78 3.03
C VAL A 235 -21.81 12.77 2.29
N SER A 236 -21.65 12.88 0.97
CA SER A 236 -22.53 13.67 0.11
C SER A 236 -23.96 13.11 0.07
N GLU A 237 -24.12 11.79 -0.02
CA GLU A 237 -25.42 11.11 0.07
C GLU A 237 -26.10 11.35 1.43
N ALA A 238 -25.32 11.52 2.49
CA ALA A 238 -25.81 11.90 3.81
C ALA A 238 -26.17 13.40 3.93
N GLY A 239 -26.02 14.19 2.85
CA GLY A 239 -26.45 15.59 2.77
C GLY A 239 -25.40 16.61 3.20
N TYR A 240 -24.12 16.24 3.25
CA TYR A 240 -23.02 17.15 3.58
C TYR A 240 -22.24 17.55 2.33
N ASP A 241 -21.98 18.84 2.19
CA ASP A 241 -21.16 19.35 1.09
C ASP A 241 -19.70 18.95 1.26
N ILE A 242 -19.09 18.50 0.15
CA ILE A 242 -17.67 18.12 0.09
C ILE A 242 -16.84 19.36 -0.28
N PRO A 243 -15.85 19.76 0.53
CA PRO A 243 -15.01 20.90 0.21
C PRO A 243 -14.19 20.71 -1.08
N GLU A 244 -13.99 21.78 -1.85
CA GLU A 244 -13.28 21.73 -3.15
C GLU A 244 -11.88 21.12 -3.06
N TRP A 245 -11.14 21.41 -1.98
CA TRP A 245 -9.78 20.88 -1.76
C TRP A 245 -9.73 19.35 -1.62
N MET A 246 -10.86 18.69 -1.31
CA MET A 246 -10.95 17.22 -1.29
C MET A 246 -10.98 16.62 -2.70
N HIS A 247 -11.34 17.42 -3.71
CA HIS A 247 -11.38 16.99 -5.11
C HIS A 247 -10.02 17.12 -5.82
N GLU A 248 -9.02 17.73 -5.19
CA GLU A 248 -7.64 17.78 -5.70
C GLU A 248 -7.02 16.37 -5.78
N GLU A 249 -7.48 15.45 -4.93
CA GLU A 249 -7.03 14.06 -4.87
C GLU A 249 -8.05 13.13 -5.56
N MET A 250 -7.82 12.81 -6.83
CA MET A 250 -8.65 11.85 -7.59
C MET A 250 -7.85 10.60 -7.96
N PRO A 251 -8.49 9.41 -7.98
CA PRO A 251 -7.83 8.20 -8.46
C PRO A 251 -7.49 8.34 -9.94
N GLY A 252 -6.36 7.76 -10.35
CA GLY A 252 -6.02 7.66 -11.76
C GLY A 252 -7.00 6.74 -12.52
N ASP A 253 -7.18 6.98 -13.81
CA ASP A 253 -8.10 6.21 -14.68
C ASP A 253 -7.84 4.70 -14.62
N GLY A 254 -6.57 4.29 -14.45
CA GLY A 254 -6.17 2.89 -14.38
C GLY A 254 -6.69 2.19 -13.12
N VAL A 255 -6.58 2.83 -11.96
CA VAL A 255 -7.10 2.31 -10.69
C VAL A 255 -8.63 2.35 -10.68
N GLN A 256 -9.23 3.44 -11.17
CA GLN A 256 -10.69 3.54 -11.29
C GLN A 256 -11.26 2.39 -12.14
N SER A 257 -10.68 2.18 -13.33
CA SER A 257 -11.07 1.08 -14.22
C SER A 257 -10.87 -0.29 -13.56
N PHE A 258 -9.79 -0.49 -12.83
CA PHE A 258 -9.54 -1.73 -12.09
C PHE A 258 -10.60 -2.00 -11.02
N LEU A 259 -10.97 -0.99 -10.23
CA LEU A 259 -11.97 -1.15 -9.17
C LEU A 259 -13.37 -1.40 -9.72
N GLU A 260 -13.73 -0.81 -10.86
CA GLU A 260 -15.00 -1.09 -11.54
C GLU A 260 -15.13 -2.54 -12.07
N LEU A 261 -14.01 -3.25 -12.18
CA LEU A 261 -13.95 -4.64 -12.60
C LEU A 261 -14.12 -5.63 -11.43
N LEU A 262 -13.96 -5.19 -10.18
CA LEU A 262 -14.23 -6.00 -8.99
C LEU A 262 -15.73 -6.08 -8.69
#